data_AF-B0SJ30-F1
#
_entry.id   AF-B0SJ30-F1
#
_cell.length_a   1.000
_cell.length_b   1.000
_cell.length_c   1.000
_cell.angle_alpha   90.00
_cell.angle_beta   90.00
_cell.angle_gamma   90.00
#
_symmetry.space_group_name_H-M   'P 1'
#
loop_
_entity.id
_entity.type
_entity.pdbx_description
1 polymer ?
#
loop_
_entity_poly.entity_id
_entity_poly.type
_entity_poly.pdbx_seq_one_letter_code
_entity_poly.pdbx_strand_id
1 'polypeptide(L)'
;MYGATVKNGTVQSEKDITSGRAYPVFRKIWPFREYFSSLPDKDMLVSIGGAYEIYPPFQPEVSEKKRNARGPMESALFPSTRYDSIFGIVRETRFQRWRRERREAREARGSLWTRFKRRVWGDLQDICLGVGFGCLVYYVYYDYVVLGLSLGILGMVAGLLDFLVRKRSVLMTKVLSFLSFGSYFFYNGYVYF
;
A
#
# COMPACT_ATOMS: atom_id res chain seq x y z
N MET A 1 -7.66 -35.92 14.45
CA MET A 1 -6.75 -36.26 15.57
C MET A 1 -5.34 -36.05 15.05
N TYR A 2 -4.49 -35.29 15.75
CA TYR A 2 -3.16 -34.96 15.21
C TYR A 2 -2.09 -35.88 15.78
N GLY A 3 -1.11 -36.27 14.96
CA GLY A 3 0.02 -37.09 15.38
C GLY A 3 1.33 -36.46 14.93
N ALA A 4 2.30 -36.43 15.84
CA ALA A 4 3.67 -36.02 15.55
C ALA A 4 4.63 -37.13 15.97
N THR A 5 5.58 -37.47 15.09
CA THR A 5 6.66 -38.40 15.40
C THR A 5 7.90 -37.60 15.76
N VAL A 6 8.27 -37.65 17.05
CA VAL A 6 9.45 -36.96 17.59
C VAL A 6 10.51 -37.99 17.94
N LYS A 7 11.75 -37.76 17.52
CA LYS A 7 12.91 -38.59 17.86
C LYS A 7 14.04 -37.69 18.35
N ASN A 8 14.48 -37.89 19.60
CA ASN A 8 15.59 -37.15 20.22
C ASN A 8 15.44 -35.63 20.06
N GLY A 9 14.26 -35.06 20.36
CA GLY A 9 14.03 -33.62 20.23
C GLY A 9 13.86 -33.09 18.80
N THR A 10 13.90 -33.96 17.78
CA THR A 10 13.68 -33.59 16.38
C THR A 10 12.34 -34.12 15.89
N VAL A 11 11.54 -33.24 15.30
CA VAL A 11 10.25 -33.61 14.71
C VAL A 11 10.50 -34.17 13.32
N GLN A 12 10.16 -35.44 13.14
CA GLN A 12 10.36 -36.18 11.89
C GLN A 12 9.15 -36.09 10.96
N SER A 13 7.94 -36.12 11.52
CA SER A 13 6.70 -36.06 10.75
C SER A 13 5.58 -35.49 11.59
N GLU A 14 4.78 -34.61 10.99
CA GLU A 14 3.54 -34.09 11.57
C GLU A 14 2.41 -34.30 10.58
N LYS A 15 1.38 -35.02 11.01
CA LYS A 15 0.23 -35.33 10.14
C LYS A 15 -1.06 -35.33 10.93
N ASP A 16 -2.13 -34.97 10.25
CA ASP A 16 -3.47 -35.25 10.72
C ASP A 16 -3.79 -36.73 10.46
N ILE A 17 -4.11 -37.48 11.51
CA ILE A 17 -4.35 -38.93 11.45
C ILE A 17 -5.60 -39.24 10.61
N THR A 18 -6.58 -38.33 10.63
CA THR A 18 -7.84 -38.49 9.89
C THR A 18 -7.69 -38.26 8.39
N SER A 19 -6.90 -37.25 7.98
CA SER A 19 -6.72 -36.94 6.55
C SER A 19 -5.43 -37.48 5.95
N GLY A 20 -4.48 -37.95 6.76
CA GLY A 20 -3.14 -38.35 6.34
C GLY A 20 -2.27 -37.18 5.83
N ARG A 21 -2.80 -35.96 5.82
CA ARG A 21 -2.10 -34.78 5.29
C ARG A 21 -1.07 -34.27 6.29
N ALA A 22 0.05 -33.79 5.76
CA ALA A 22 1.02 -33.05 6.57
C ALA A 22 0.34 -31.82 7.18
N TYR A 23 0.40 -31.66 8.50
CA TYR A 23 -0.25 -30.56 9.20
C TYR A 23 0.68 -30.02 10.29
N PRO A 24 0.93 -28.70 10.35
CA PRO A 24 1.84 -28.11 11.32
C PRO A 24 1.19 -28.06 12.70
N VAL A 25 1.51 -29.02 13.57
CA VAL A 25 1.00 -29.09 14.95
C VAL A 25 1.73 -28.09 15.85
N PHE A 26 2.92 -27.62 15.44
CA PHE A 26 3.73 -26.64 16.17
C PHE A 26 2.93 -25.44 16.70
N ARG A 27 2.09 -24.83 15.86
CA ARG A 27 1.32 -23.62 16.24
C ARG A 27 0.36 -23.87 17.39
N LYS A 28 -0.14 -25.10 17.53
CA LYS A 28 -1.07 -25.48 18.59
C LYS A 28 -0.35 -25.87 19.87
N ILE A 29 0.82 -26.49 19.77
CA ILE A 29 1.59 -26.99 20.93
C ILE A 29 2.44 -25.89 21.56
N TRP A 30 3.00 -24.97 20.76
CA TRP A 30 3.88 -23.90 21.23
C TRP A 30 3.36 -23.07 22.43
N PRO A 31 2.09 -22.61 22.46
CA PRO A 31 1.60 -21.85 23.61
C PRO A 31 1.56 -22.66 24.92
N PHE A 32 1.56 -23.99 24.82
CA PHE A 32 1.54 -24.88 25.98
C PHE A 32 2.92 -25.40 26.38
N ARG A 33 3.99 -24.90 25.76
CA ARG A 33 5.38 -25.37 26.01
C ARG A 33 5.77 -25.37 27.49
N GLU A 34 5.30 -24.38 28.24
CA GLU A 34 5.60 -24.21 29.67
C GLU A 34 4.94 -25.32 30.50
N TYR A 35 3.71 -25.70 30.16
CA TYR A 35 3.07 -26.86 30.77
C TYR A 35 3.81 -28.16 30.44
N PHE A 36 4.22 -28.35 29.18
CA PHE A 36 5.01 -29.53 28.79
C PHE A 36 6.38 -29.57 29.47
N SER A 37 7.01 -28.42 29.71
CA SER A 37 8.30 -28.36 30.43
C SER A 37 8.18 -28.75 31.91
N SER A 38 6.99 -28.58 32.51
CA SER A 38 6.73 -28.90 33.91
C SER A 38 6.37 -30.37 34.17
N LEU A 39 6.40 -31.22 33.13
CA LEU A 39 6.02 -32.62 33.27
C LEU A 39 6.99 -33.36 34.21
N PRO A 40 6.49 -34.18 35.14
CA PRO A 40 7.32 -34.85 36.13
C PRO A 40 8.16 -36.00 35.54
N ASP A 41 7.80 -36.48 34.34
CA ASP A 41 8.47 -37.58 33.66
C ASP A 41 9.70 -37.09 32.88
N LYS A 42 10.88 -37.52 33.36
CA LYS A 42 12.17 -37.14 32.80
C LYS A 42 12.42 -37.79 31.44
N ASP A 43 11.96 -39.01 31.21
CA ASP A 43 12.22 -39.73 29.96
C ASP A 43 11.40 -39.13 28.81
N MET A 44 10.16 -38.73 29.12
CA MET A 44 9.32 -37.97 28.20
C MET A 44 9.92 -36.59 27.90
N LEU A 45 10.43 -35.88 28.92
CA LEU A 45 11.10 -34.59 28.72
C LEU A 45 12.39 -34.71 27.88
N VAL A 46 13.15 -35.79 28.01
CA VAL A 46 14.36 -36.03 27.21
C VAL A 46 14.01 -36.37 25.76
N SER A 47 12.94 -37.14 25.53
CA SER A 47 12.51 -37.52 24.18
C SER A 47 11.87 -36.35 23.40
N ILE A 48 11.13 -35.49 24.09
CA ILE A 48 10.49 -34.28 23.53
C ILE A 48 11.43 -33.06 23.58
N GLY A 49 12.42 -33.05 24.48
CA GLY A 49 13.31 -31.92 24.73
C GLY A 49 13.99 -31.42 23.46
N GLY A 50 13.77 -30.15 23.12
CA GLY A 50 14.23 -29.51 21.88
C GLY A 50 13.20 -29.53 20.74
N ALA A 51 12.18 -30.40 20.80
CA ALA A 51 11.01 -30.31 19.94
C ALA A 51 10.07 -29.21 20.45
N TYR A 52 9.49 -28.45 19.53
CA TYR A 52 8.55 -27.36 19.85
C TYR A 52 9.09 -26.27 20.80
N GLU A 53 10.41 -26.16 20.97
CA GLU A 53 11.06 -25.30 21.98
C GLU A 53 10.68 -25.66 23.43
N ILE A 54 10.36 -26.93 23.70
CA ILE A 54 10.15 -27.46 25.05
C ILE A 54 11.52 -27.84 25.62
N TYR A 55 11.87 -27.27 26.76
CA TYR A 55 13.13 -27.55 27.46
C TYR A 55 12.85 -28.02 28.89
N PRO A 56 13.60 -29.00 29.41
CA PRO A 56 13.49 -29.35 30.82
C PRO A 56 13.94 -28.17 31.69
N PRO A 57 13.34 -27.96 32.88
CA PRO A 57 13.60 -26.80 33.73
C PRO A 57 15.03 -26.74 34.31
N PHE A 58 15.88 -27.72 34.02
CA PHE A 58 17.20 -27.89 34.65
C PHE A 58 18.38 -27.98 33.67
N GLN A 59 18.21 -27.63 32.38
CA GLN A 59 19.35 -27.55 31.47
C GLN A 59 20.01 -26.15 31.55
N PRO A 60 21.31 -26.06 31.92
CA PRO A 60 22.02 -24.79 31.94
C PRO A 60 22.09 -24.22 30.53
N GLU A 61 21.84 -22.91 30.44
CA GLU A 61 21.76 -22.09 29.24
C GLU A 61 22.90 -22.32 28.24
N VAL A 62 22.71 -23.23 27.29
CA VAL A 62 23.55 -23.26 26.09
C VAL A 62 22.88 -22.38 25.04
N SER A 63 23.38 -21.14 24.95
CA SER A 63 23.22 -20.17 23.86
C SER A 63 22.01 -19.22 23.88
N GLU A 64 21.83 -18.44 24.94
CA GLU A 64 21.11 -17.16 24.84
C GLU A 64 21.91 -16.08 24.07
N LYS A 65 23.24 -16.19 24.01
CA LYS A 65 24.13 -15.19 23.39
C LYS A 65 24.00 -15.00 21.86
N LYS A 66 23.17 -15.78 21.16
CA LYS A 66 22.92 -15.60 19.70
C LYS A 66 21.60 -14.92 19.36
N ARG A 67 20.71 -14.64 20.33
CA ARG A 67 19.34 -14.13 20.05
C ARG A 67 19.21 -12.60 20.03
N ASN A 68 20.13 -11.83 20.62
CA ASN A 68 19.97 -10.38 20.76
C ASN A 68 20.41 -9.52 19.54
N ALA A 69 20.63 -10.13 18.38
CA ALA A 69 21.00 -9.39 17.17
C ALA A 69 20.08 -9.76 16.00
N ARG A 70 18.87 -9.18 15.93
CA ARG A 70 18.14 -8.83 14.68
C ARG A 70 16.70 -8.34 14.94
N GLY A 71 16.51 -7.02 14.87
CA GLY A 71 15.33 -6.39 14.28
C GLY A 71 14.04 -6.30 15.11
N PRO A 72 13.11 -5.39 14.72
CA PRO A 72 11.94 -5.03 15.52
C PRO A 72 10.89 -6.15 15.61
N MET A 73 10.19 -6.11 16.74
CA MET A 73 9.50 -7.18 17.46
C MET A 73 8.31 -7.86 16.76
N GLU A 74 7.84 -7.37 15.61
CA GLU A 74 6.62 -7.90 14.97
C GLU A 74 6.86 -9.15 14.11
N SER A 75 8.08 -9.39 13.64
CA SER A 75 8.43 -10.61 12.88
C SER A 75 8.85 -11.80 13.75
N ALA A 76 8.90 -11.63 15.08
CA ALA A 76 9.42 -12.61 16.03
C ALA A 76 8.38 -13.64 16.52
N LEU A 77 7.10 -13.48 16.16
CA LEU A 77 6.05 -14.41 16.61
C LEU A 77 6.20 -15.84 16.04
N PHE A 78 6.98 -16.05 14.98
CA PHE A 78 7.24 -17.39 14.43
C PHE A 78 8.66 -17.49 13.82
N PRO A 79 9.72 -17.69 14.63
CA PRO A 79 11.09 -17.77 14.14
C PRO A 79 11.51 -19.21 13.78
N SER A 80 10.58 -20.10 13.45
CA SER A 80 10.94 -21.45 13.02
C SER A 80 11.11 -21.52 11.50
N THR A 81 12.24 -21.01 10.99
CA THR A 81 12.71 -21.26 9.61
C THR A 81 12.87 -22.75 9.28
N ARG A 82 12.92 -23.61 10.31
CA ARG A 82 13.06 -25.07 10.19
C ARG A 82 11.81 -25.78 9.63
N TYR A 83 10.62 -25.17 9.74
CA TYR A 83 9.36 -25.74 9.22
C TYR A 83 8.88 -25.14 7.89
N ASP A 84 9.45 -24.01 7.45
CA ASP A 84 9.03 -23.36 6.19
C ASP A 84 9.32 -24.22 4.96
N SER A 85 10.37 -25.08 5.00
CA SER A 85 10.73 -25.99 3.91
C SER A 85 9.83 -27.22 3.79
N ILE A 86 9.24 -27.70 4.89
CA ILE A 86 8.35 -28.87 4.90
C ILE A 86 6.97 -28.51 4.33
N PHE A 87 6.52 -27.26 4.51
CA PHE A 87 5.19 -26.80 4.13
C PHE A 87 5.15 -25.93 2.87
N GLY A 88 6.27 -25.76 2.16
CA GLY A 88 6.31 -24.97 0.93
C GLY A 88 5.90 -23.51 1.11
N ILE A 89 6.05 -22.97 2.33
CA ILE A 89 5.72 -21.57 2.64
C ILE A 89 6.86 -20.73 2.05
N VAL A 90 6.75 -20.40 0.76
CA VAL A 90 7.65 -19.46 0.11
C VAL A 90 7.38 -18.10 0.75
N ARG A 91 8.19 -17.73 1.74
CA ARG A 91 8.25 -16.35 2.20
C ARG A 91 8.74 -15.52 1.02
N GLU A 92 7.80 -14.92 0.30
CA GLU A 92 8.12 -13.94 -0.73
C GLU A 92 9.09 -12.93 -0.12
N THR A 93 10.27 -12.81 -0.72
CA THR A 93 11.27 -11.85 -0.28
C THR A 93 10.67 -10.44 -0.37
N ARG A 94 11.11 -9.51 0.51
CA ARG A 94 10.65 -8.10 0.44
C ARG A 94 10.81 -7.52 -0.97
N PHE A 95 11.82 -7.96 -1.71
CA PHE A 95 12.06 -7.59 -3.10
C PHE A 95 11.01 -8.16 -4.07
N GLN A 96 10.58 -9.41 -3.90
CA GLN A 96 9.50 -10.01 -4.70
C GLN A 96 8.15 -9.33 -4.44
N ARG A 97 7.81 -9.05 -3.16
CA ARG A 97 6.62 -8.25 -2.83
C ARG A 97 6.64 -6.87 -3.45
N TRP A 98 7.74 -6.14 -3.32
CA TRP A 98 7.91 -4.82 -3.92
C TRP A 98 7.78 -4.85 -5.46
N ARG A 99 8.33 -5.88 -6.11
CA ARG A 99 8.26 -6.03 -7.57
C ARG A 99 6.83 -6.33 -8.03
N ARG A 100 6.08 -7.12 -7.25
CA ARG A 100 4.68 -7.43 -7.47
C ARG A 100 3.79 -6.21 -7.27
N GLU A 101 3.94 -5.50 -6.15
CA GLU A 101 3.22 -4.25 -5.87
C GLU A 101 3.45 -3.20 -6.97
N ARG A 102 4.67 -3.10 -7.51
CA ARG A 102 4.94 -2.20 -8.65
C ARG A 102 4.29 -2.65 -9.95
N ARG A 103 4.14 -3.96 -10.18
CA ARG A 103 3.48 -4.52 -11.37
C ARG A 103 1.97 -4.31 -11.28
N GLU A 104 1.39 -4.64 -10.14
CA GLU A 104 -0.02 -4.40 -9.83
C GLU A 104 -0.33 -2.90 -9.85
N ALA A 105 0.55 -2.04 -9.34
CA ALA A 105 0.41 -0.59 -9.45
C ALA A 105 0.58 -0.05 -10.88
N ARG A 106 1.23 -0.77 -11.80
CA ARG A 106 1.27 -0.41 -13.23
C ARG A 106 0.02 -0.89 -13.96
N GLU A 107 -0.50 -2.06 -13.61
CA GLU A 107 -1.72 -2.63 -14.19
C GLU A 107 -2.97 -1.87 -13.70
N ALA A 108 -3.03 -1.51 -12.41
CA ALA A 108 -4.07 -0.65 -11.83
C ALA A 108 -4.06 0.80 -12.37
N ARG A 109 -2.98 1.23 -13.03
CA ARG A 109 -2.92 2.57 -13.63
C ARG A 109 -3.77 2.70 -14.90
N GLY A 110 -4.19 1.60 -15.53
CA GLY A 110 -4.98 1.62 -16.77
C GLY A 110 -4.20 2.18 -17.98
N SER A 111 -4.79 2.09 -19.17
CA SER A 111 -4.15 2.57 -20.41
C SER A 111 -3.87 4.08 -20.34
N LEU A 112 -2.66 4.49 -20.74
CA LEU A 112 -2.25 5.91 -20.84
C LEU A 112 -3.27 6.75 -21.62
N TRP A 113 -3.92 6.14 -22.61
CA TRP A 113 -4.97 6.75 -23.42
C TRP A 113 -6.22 7.14 -22.61
N THR A 114 -6.65 6.27 -21.69
CA THR A 114 -7.84 6.56 -20.84
C THR A 114 -7.59 7.73 -19.90
N ARG A 115 -6.35 7.90 -19.42
CA ARG A 115 -5.92 9.03 -18.60
C ARG A 115 -5.89 10.32 -19.41
N PHE A 116 -5.33 10.26 -20.62
CA PHE A 116 -5.29 11.39 -21.53
C PHE A 116 -6.71 11.84 -21.91
N LYS A 117 -7.57 10.91 -22.33
CA LYS A 117 -8.97 11.20 -22.66
C LYS A 117 -9.73 11.84 -21.49
N ARG A 118 -9.60 11.28 -20.27
CA ARG A 118 -10.25 11.84 -19.07
C ARG A 118 -9.70 13.22 -18.70
N ARG A 119 -8.41 13.48 -18.96
CA ARG A 119 -7.78 14.78 -18.72
C ARG A 119 -8.30 15.83 -19.71
N VAL A 120 -8.23 15.53 -21.00
CA VAL A 120 -8.73 16.42 -22.07
C VAL A 120 -10.21 16.73 -21.90
N TRP A 121 -11.02 15.75 -21.51
CA TRP A 121 -12.46 15.98 -21.30
C TRP A 121 -12.76 16.95 -20.15
N GLY A 122 -11.99 16.88 -19.07
CA GLY A 122 -12.12 17.84 -17.96
C GLY A 122 -11.69 19.25 -18.38
N ASP A 123 -10.59 19.35 -19.12
CA ASP A 123 -10.08 20.65 -19.61
C ASP A 123 -11.06 21.29 -20.59
N LEU A 124 -11.65 20.51 -21.50
CA LEU A 124 -12.66 20.97 -22.44
C LEU A 124 -13.90 21.52 -21.73
N GLN A 125 -14.38 20.83 -20.70
CA GLN A 125 -15.54 21.27 -19.92
C GLN A 125 -15.27 22.64 -19.25
N ASP A 126 -14.10 22.81 -18.66
CA ASP A 126 -13.76 24.08 -18.01
C ASP A 126 -13.58 25.23 -19.02
N ILE A 127 -13.06 24.94 -20.22
CA ILE A 127 -12.96 25.93 -21.30
C ILE A 127 -14.36 26.33 -21.78
N CYS A 128 -15.26 25.36 -22.01
CA CYS A 128 -16.64 25.66 -22.39
C CYS A 128 -17.37 26.49 -21.33
N LEU A 129 -17.16 26.18 -20.04
CA LEU A 129 -17.72 26.98 -18.94
C LEU A 129 -17.13 28.40 -18.91
N GLY A 130 -15.81 28.54 -19.09
CA GLY A 130 -15.16 29.85 -19.13
C GLY A 130 -15.63 30.72 -20.31
N VAL A 131 -15.74 30.13 -21.51
CA VAL A 131 -16.27 30.83 -22.70
C VAL A 131 -17.74 31.18 -22.52
N GLY A 132 -18.57 30.26 -22.03
CA GLY A 132 -19.98 30.51 -21.76
C GLY A 132 -20.20 31.64 -20.76
N PHE A 133 -19.43 31.66 -19.67
CA PHE A 133 -19.49 32.74 -18.70
C PHE A 133 -18.98 34.07 -19.28
N GLY A 134 -17.90 34.05 -20.06
CA GLY A 134 -17.41 35.24 -20.77
C GLY A 134 -18.44 35.83 -21.72
N CYS A 135 -19.14 35.00 -22.50
CA CYS A 135 -20.24 35.43 -23.37
C CYS A 135 -21.42 36.01 -22.57
N LEU A 136 -21.75 35.45 -21.42
CA LEU A 136 -22.80 35.97 -20.55
C LEU A 136 -22.42 37.36 -20.01
N VAL A 137 -21.19 37.53 -19.51
CA VAL A 137 -20.69 38.82 -19.04
C VAL A 137 -20.72 39.85 -20.16
N TYR A 138 -20.30 39.47 -21.37
CA TYR A 138 -20.40 40.35 -22.53
C TYR A 138 -21.84 40.79 -22.80
N TYR A 139 -22.78 39.86 -22.80
CA TYR A 139 -24.17 40.15 -23.15
C TYR A 139 -24.88 41.02 -22.11
N VAL A 140 -24.48 40.94 -20.84
CA VAL A 140 -25.08 41.75 -19.76
C VAL A 140 -24.51 43.16 -19.72
N TYR A 141 -23.18 43.29 -19.83
CA TYR A 141 -22.51 44.58 -19.63
C TYR A 141 -22.19 45.33 -20.92
N TYR A 142 -22.16 44.64 -22.06
CA TYR A 142 -21.74 45.18 -23.37
C TYR A 142 -20.39 45.94 -23.32
N ASP A 143 -19.53 45.58 -22.37
CA ASP A 143 -18.26 46.25 -22.12
C ASP A 143 -17.10 45.24 -22.20
N TYR A 144 -16.14 45.53 -23.08
CA TYR A 144 -14.97 44.71 -23.33
C TYR A 144 -13.93 44.78 -22.20
N VAL A 145 -13.88 45.87 -21.45
CA VAL A 145 -13.00 46.04 -20.28
C VAL A 145 -13.47 45.12 -19.14
N VAL A 146 -14.76 45.15 -18.84
CA VAL A 146 -15.38 44.27 -17.83
C VAL A 146 -15.24 42.80 -18.23
N LEU A 147 -15.40 42.49 -19.51
CA LEU A 147 -15.17 41.15 -20.04
C LEU A 147 -13.72 40.70 -19.84
N GLY A 148 -12.73 41.51 -20.23
CA GLY A 148 -11.32 41.17 -20.10
C GLY A 148 -10.90 40.93 -18.64
N LEU A 149 -11.37 41.78 -17.73
CA LEU A 149 -11.12 41.65 -16.29
C LEU A 149 -11.77 40.38 -15.73
N SER A 150 -13.02 40.10 -16.09
CA SER A 150 -13.74 38.90 -15.63
C SER A 150 -13.08 37.60 -16.09
N LEU A 151 -12.61 37.53 -17.33
CA LEU A 151 -11.86 36.40 -17.89
C LEU A 151 -10.54 36.16 -17.16
N GLY A 152 -9.81 37.23 -16.82
CA GLY A 152 -8.58 37.14 -16.03
C GLY A 152 -8.82 36.59 -14.62
N ILE A 153 -9.85 37.10 -13.92
CA ILE A 153 -10.25 36.59 -12.60
C ILE A 153 -10.70 35.14 -12.69
N LEU A 154 -11.51 34.78 -13.68
CA LEU A 154 -11.95 33.40 -13.90
C LEU A 154 -10.79 32.45 -14.17
N GLY A 155 -9.79 32.86 -14.96
CA GLY A 155 -8.58 32.08 -15.20
C GLY A 155 -7.81 31.78 -13.91
N MET A 156 -7.67 32.79 -13.03
CA MET A 156 -7.04 32.64 -11.72
C MET A 156 -7.85 31.73 -10.79
N VAL A 157 -9.17 31.93 -10.69
CA VAL A 157 -10.07 31.15 -9.83
C VAL A 157 -10.15 29.70 -10.30
N ALA A 158 -10.24 29.46 -11.60
CA ALA A 158 -10.22 28.11 -12.17
C ALA A 158 -8.89 27.40 -11.89
N GLY A 159 -7.76 28.11 -12.03
CA GLY A 159 -6.44 27.58 -11.68
C GLY A 159 -6.33 27.23 -10.19
N LEU A 160 -6.87 28.08 -9.32
CA LEU A 160 -6.91 27.85 -7.87
C LEU A 160 -7.82 26.67 -7.50
N LEU A 161 -9.00 26.56 -8.11
CA LEU A 161 -9.92 25.43 -7.91
C LEU A 161 -9.32 24.11 -8.38
N ASP A 162 -8.60 24.11 -9.51
CA ASP A 162 -7.87 22.94 -10.00
C ASP A 162 -6.78 22.49 -9.00
N PHE A 163 -6.14 23.44 -8.32
CA PHE A 163 -5.16 23.16 -7.28
C PHE A 163 -5.81 22.62 -5.99
N LEU A 164 -6.82 23.33 -5.46
CA LEU A 164 -7.42 23.03 -4.15
C LEU A 164 -8.35 21.81 -4.18
N VAL A 165 -9.27 21.75 -5.15
CA VAL A 165 -10.34 20.75 -5.18
C VAL A 165 -9.88 19.47 -5.87
N ARG A 166 -9.15 19.62 -6.99
CA ARG A 166 -8.80 18.46 -7.83
C ARG A 166 -7.44 17.85 -7.48
N LYS A 167 -6.65 18.46 -6.58
CA LYS A 167 -5.30 18.03 -6.18
C LYS A 167 -4.41 17.68 -7.39
N ARG A 168 -4.56 18.42 -8.49
CA ARG A 168 -3.82 18.22 -9.75
C ARG A 168 -2.82 19.36 -9.93
N SER A 169 -1.77 19.12 -10.71
CA SER A 169 -0.88 20.19 -11.16
C SER A 169 -1.71 21.21 -11.94
N VAL A 170 -1.64 22.48 -11.55
CA VAL A 170 -2.26 23.58 -12.28
C VAL A 170 -1.72 23.52 -13.71
N LEU A 171 -2.62 23.33 -14.68
CA LEU A 171 -2.27 23.40 -16.09
C LEU A 171 -2.01 24.87 -16.41
N MET A 172 -0.74 25.26 -16.30
CA MET A 172 -0.29 26.63 -16.55
C MET A 172 -0.78 27.14 -17.91
N THR A 173 -0.89 26.26 -18.90
CA THR A 173 -1.42 26.59 -20.23
C THR A 173 -2.87 27.09 -20.20
N LYS A 174 -3.75 26.51 -19.37
CA LYS A 174 -5.14 26.95 -19.22
C LYS A 174 -5.21 28.34 -18.60
N VAL A 175 -4.52 28.53 -17.48
CA VAL A 175 -4.49 29.84 -16.78
C VAL A 175 -3.91 30.91 -17.69
N LEU A 176 -2.80 30.62 -18.38
CA LEU A 176 -2.18 31.54 -19.34
C LEU A 176 -3.09 31.84 -20.52
N SER A 177 -3.86 30.87 -21.04
CA SER A 177 -4.81 31.14 -22.12
C SER A 177 -5.93 32.08 -21.69
N PHE A 178 -6.48 31.91 -20.49
CA PHE A 178 -7.51 32.83 -19.97
C PHE A 178 -6.94 34.21 -19.68
N LEU A 179 -5.71 34.28 -19.17
CA LEU A 179 -5.02 35.55 -18.93
C LEU A 179 -4.69 36.27 -20.25
N SER A 180 -4.25 35.55 -21.28
CA SER A 180 -3.91 36.14 -22.59
C SER A 180 -5.16 36.63 -23.31
N PHE A 181 -6.24 35.83 -23.31
CA PHE A 181 -7.53 36.26 -23.87
C PHE A 181 -8.13 37.43 -23.08
N GLY A 182 -8.12 37.37 -21.75
CA GLY A 182 -8.60 38.47 -20.89
C GLY A 182 -7.82 39.77 -21.14
N SER A 183 -6.49 39.69 -21.22
CA SER A 183 -5.63 40.83 -21.53
C SER A 183 -5.91 41.41 -22.91
N TYR A 184 -6.10 40.55 -23.93
CA TYR A 184 -6.46 40.98 -25.28
C TYR A 184 -7.77 41.77 -25.31
N PHE A 185 -8.82 41.26 -24.67
CA PHE A 185 -10.11 41.95 -24.63
C PHE A 185 -10.08 43.21 -23.78
N PHE A 186 -9.36 43.19 -22.66
CA PHE A 186 -9.17 44.37 -21.82
C PHE A 186 -8.45 45.50 -22.58
N TYR A 187 -7.38 45.17 -23.30
CA TYR A 187 -6.64 46.13 -24.11
C TYR A 187 -7.50 46.71 -25.23
N ASN A 188 -8.20 45.86 -25.99
CA ASN A 188 -9.07 46.34 -27.06
C ASN A 188 -10.22 47.19 -26.52
N GLY A 189 -10.80 46.78 -25.38
CA GLY A 189 -11.85 47.54 -24.72
C GLY A 189 -11.39 48.90 -24.21
N TYR A 190 -10.15 49.02 -23.75
CA TYR A 190 -9.61 50.29 -23.27
C TYR A 190 -9.16 51.25 -24.38
N VAL A 191 -8.74 50.69 -25.53
CA VAL A 191 -8.15 51.48 -26.63
C VAL A 191 -9.18 51.86 -27.70
N TYR A 192 -10.11 50.96 -28.03
CA TYR A 192 -11.03 51.14 -29.17
C TYR A 192 -12.47 51.47 -28.77
N PHE A 193 -12.82 51.32 -27.50
CA PHE A 193 -14.14 51.59 -26.93
C PHE A 193 -14.03 52.49 -25.70
#